data_AF-A0A4Q1D501-F1
#
_entry.id   AF-A0A4Q1D501-F1
#
_cell.length_a   1.000
_cell.length_b   1.000
_cell.length_c   1.000
_cell.angle_alpha   90.00
_cell.angle_beta   90.00
_cell.angle_gamma   90.00
#
_symmetry.space_group_name_H-M   'P 1'
#
loop_
_entity.id
_entity.type
_entity.pdbx_description
1 polymer ?
#
loop_
_entity_poly.entity_id
_entity_poly.type
_entity_poly.pdbx_seq_one_letter_code
_entity_poly.pdbx_strand_id
1 'polypeptide(L)'
;MNRPRIHLTWIFCLLTCSLVIAQDSEFKRDLEKAKEEMKLNGVDEQPDYNRAIRLLESALAKNDKSAEAWYFYGYALDRLNSADGDAMIRQQLKLTIKSSEAFEKAIAISNDVYTGELLTLDPHTKILTVWGSQAIRYAYDNKPDSSYWALKQASERGGINSTVLQYFRQVLEECSRDAFLFTNGDMYLHYLNYLQTIEKYRTDVNCVDLNLLNARWYPGWLVKKNRLPVSIAPADLEKLDIVRWDVKVVNIQDKNPAHSDTGISWKLWPTYGKKYMLRADRILLNVLQQNAFKKDVFFPGDVPPVMSLFLTDYLECNGLTNKLVTDSLTTELSTLIKRLRKLKYIPSYPKTYLNNRDNIQVLNNYRFTYATAVNLAMKEGKIAIAKDLAQSVQHKYPETTLPFFTEETRKWFQELEKKTEEKAKLE
;
A
#
# COMPACT_ATOMS: atom_id res chain seq x y z
N MET A 1 -19.50 -74.90 -11.98
CA MET A 1 -19.37 -73.98 -10.83
C MET A 1 -18.51 -72.79 -11.24
N ASN A 2 -19.13 -71.70 -11.71
CA ASN A 2 -18.44 -70.43 -11.99
C ASN A 2 -18.40 -69.59 -10.71
N ARG A 3 -17.21 -69.28 -10.19
CA ARG A 3 -17.02 -68.27 -9.13
C ARG A 3 -16.80 -66.89 -9.76
N PRO A 4 -17.39 -65.81 -9.24
CA PRO A 4 -17.31 -64.49 -9.85
C PRO A 4 -15.99 -63.79 -9.47
N ARG A 5 -15.24 -63.32 -10.47
CA ARG A 5 -14.00 -62.54 -10.34
C ARG A 5 -14.23 -61.01 -10.40
N ILE A 6 -15.42 -60.54 -10.00
CA ILE A 6 -15.84 -59.13 -10.18
C ILE A 6 -15.76 -58.28 -8.90
N HIS A 7 -15.54 -58.88 -7.71
CA HIS A 7 -15.64 -58.10 -6.46
C HIS A 7 -14.37 -57.36 -6.01
N LEU A 8 -13.17 -57.74 -6.47
CA LEU A 8 -11.92 -57.17 -5.92
C LEU A 8 -11.59 -55.77 -6.47
N THR A 9 -11.86 -55.51 -7.75
CA THR A 9 -11.57 -54.21 -8.40
C THR A 9 -12.54 -53.11 -7.96
N TRP A 10 -13.80 -53.45 -7.70
CA TRP A 10 -14.80 -52.51 -7.20
C TRP A 10 -14.58 -52.13 -5.74
N ILE A 11 -14.18 -53.09 -4.89
CA ILE A 11 -13.83 -52.82 -3.49
C ILE A 11 -12.57 -51.94 -3.40
N PHE A 12 -11.57 -52.18 -4.25
CA PHE A 12 -10.37 -51.34 -4.31
C PHE A 12 -10.69 -49.92 -4.77
N CYS A 13 -11.54 -49.74 -5.79
CA CYS A 13 -11.97 -48.43 -6.28
C CYS A 13 -12.81 -47.66 -5.23
N LEU A 14 -13.70 -48.34 -4.50
CA LEU A 14 -14.49 -47.76 -3.41
C LEU A 14 -13.63 -47.37 -2.19
N LEU A 15 -12.61 -48.17 -1.85
CA LEU A 15 -11.63 -47.86 -0.80
C LEU A 15 -10.76 -46.65 -1.18
N THR A 16 -10.30 -46.57 -2.43
CA THR A 16 -9.53 -45.41 -2.91
C THR A 16 -10.39 -44.14 -2.94
N CYS A 17 -11.65 -44.23 -3.37
CA CYS A 17 -12.56 -43.08 -3.38
C CYS A 17 -12.90 -42.59 -1.95
N SER A 18 -13.14 -43.51 -1.01
CA SER A 18 -13.45 -43.14 0.39
C SER A 18 -12.26 -42.51 1.12
N LEU A 19 -11.04 -42.98 0.87
CA LEU A 19 -9.81 -42.37 1.39
C LEU A 19 -9.58 -40.96 0.84
N VAL A 20 -9.77 -40.75 -0.46
CA VAL A 20 -9.63 -39.43 -1.10
C VAL A 20 -10.67 -38.44 -0.55
N ILE A 21 -11.92 -38.88 -0.35
CA ILE A 21 -12.98 -38.05 0.24
C ILE A 21 -12.67 -37.67 1.69
N ALA A 22 -12.17 -38.62 2.49
CA ALA A 22 -11.78 -38.35 3.87
C ALA A 22 -10.64 -37.32 3.95
N GLN A 23 -9.60 -37.50 3.12
CA GLN A 23 -8.44 -36.59 3.05
C GLN A 23 -8.84 -35.17 2.62
N ASP A 24 -9.74 -35.03 1.64
CA ASP A 24 -10.28 -33.73 1.23
C ASP A 24 -11.10 -33.06 2.35
N SER A 25 -11.90 -33.85 3.09
CA SER A 25 -12.69 -33.33 4.21
C SER A 25 -11.82 -32.82 5.36
N GLU A 26 -10.74 -33.53 5.68
CA GLU A 26 -9.81 -33.13 6.73
C GLU A 26 -8.93 -31.94 6.32
N PHE A 27 -8.50 -31.89 5.05
CA PHE A 27 -7.80 -30.74 4.48
C PHE A 27 -8.63 -29.45 4.65
N LYS A 28 -9.90 -29.48 4.20
CA LYS A 28 -10.81 -28.33 4.29
C LYS A 28 -11.01 -27.91 5.74
N ARG A 29 -11.26 -28.85 6.64
CA ARG A 29 -11.42 -28.58 8.08
C ARG A 29 -10.20 -27.89 8.68
N ASP A 30 -9.00 -28.37 8.40
CA ASP A 30 -7.79 -27.82 8.98
C ASP A 30 -7.46 -26.43 8.40
N LEU A 31 -7.67 -26.24 7.10
CA LEU A 31 -7.51 -24.94 6.44
C LEU A 31 -8.49 -23.89 7.01
N GLU A 32 -9.78 -24.21 7.10
CA GLU A 32 -10.78 -23.27 7.61
C GLU A 32 -10.54 -22.91 9.08
N LYS A 33 -10.19 -23.90 9.92
CA LYS A 33 -9.78 -23.61 11.31
C LYS A 33 -8.56 -22.71 11.37
N ALA A 34 -7.57 -22.88 10.50
CA ALA A 34 -6.41 -21.99 10.49
C ALA A 34 -6.81 -20.56 10.12
N LYS A 35 -7.69 -20.38 9.13
CA LYS A 35 -8.22 -19.07 8.75
C LYS A 35 -9.00 -18.42 9.89
N GLU A 36 -9.84 -19.17 10.59
CA GLU A 36 -10.55 -18.69 11.78
C GLU A 36 -9.59 -18.18 12.85
N GLU A 37 -8.58 -18.99 13.22
CA GLU A 37 -7.55 -18.59 14.20
C GLU A 37 -6.80 -17.31 13.78
N MET A 38 -6.55 -17.13 12.48
CA MET A 38 -5.85 -15.95 11.96
C MET A 38 -6.71 -14.68 11.92
N LYS A 39 -8.04 -14.82 11.87
CA LYS A 39 -9.00 -13.72 11.74
C LYS A 39 -9.58 -13.25 13.08
N LEU A 40 -9.23 -13.90 14.19
CA LEU A 40 -9.61 -13.46 15.53
C LEU A 40 -9.20 -11.99 15.74
N ASN A 41 -10.15 -11.16 16.13
CA ASN A 41 -9.95 -9.71 16.28
C ASN A 41 -10.67 -9.13 17.52
N GLY A 42 -10.95 -9.97 18.52
CA GLY A 42 -11.57 -9.58 19.77
C GLY A 42 -10.56 -8.97 20.76
N VAL A 43 -11.07 -8.22 21.75
CA VAL A 43 -10.23 -7.65 22.83
C VAL A 43 -9.47 -8.74 23.58
N ASP A 44 -10.10 -9.90 23.79
CA ASP A 44 -9.53 -11.09 24.44
C ASP A 44 -9.20 -12.23 23.47
N GLU A 45 -9.48 -12.05 22.17
CA GLU A 45 -9.30 -13.06 21.12
C GLU A 45 -8.33 -12.53 20.07
N GLN A 46 -7.03 -12.69 20.35
CA GLN A 46 -5.96 -12.34 19.43
C GLN A 46 -5.58 -13.55 18.56
N PRO A 47 -5.10 -13.35 17.32
CA PRO A 47 -4.67 -14.45 16.48
C PRO A 47 -3.56 -15.31 17.10
N ASP A 48 -3.74 -16.63 17.15
CA ASP A 48 -2.67 -17.57 17.48
C ASP A 48 -2.00 -18.09 16.20
N TYR A 49 -0.99 -17.35 15.73
CA TYR A 49 -0.26 -17.74 14.52
C TYR A 49 0.53 -19.05 14.69
N ASN A 50 0.92 -19.45 15.91
CA ASN A 50 1.57 -20.74 16.11
C ASN A 50 0.59 -21.90 15.89
N ARG A 51 -0.65 -21.75 16.38
CA ARG A 51 -1.72 -22.72 16.14
C ARG A 51 -2.13 -22.75 14.67
N ALA A 52 -2.30 -21.59 14.04
CA ALA A 52 -2.60 -21.49 12.62
C ALA A 52 -1.52 -22.20 11.77
N ILE A 53 -0.23 -21.98 12.06
CA ILE A 53 0.88 -22.66 11.38
C ILE A 53 0.77 -24.18 11.50
N ARG A 54 0.50 -24.74 12.69
CA ARG A 54 0.35 -26.19 12.86
C ARG A 54 -0.82 -26.76 12.05
N LEU A 55 -1.95 -26.04 12.02
CA LEU A 55 -3.11 -26.42 11.23
C LEU A 55 -2.82 -26.35 9.72
N LEU A 56 -2.08 -25.34 9.27
CA LEU A 56 -1.69 -25.18 7.87
C LEU A 56 -0.65 -26.21 7.43
N GLU A 57 0.30 -26.58 8.29
CA GLU A 57 1.22 -27.69 8.04
C GLU A 57 0.45 -29.02 7.92
N SER A 58 -0.53 -29.23 8.80
CA SER A 58 -1.45 -30.39 8.74
C SER A 58 -2.29 -30.40 7.45
N ALA A 59 -2.76 -29.24 6.99
CA ALA A 59 -3.52 -29.09 5.74
C ALA A 59 -2.62 -29.35 4.52
N LEU A 60 -1.44 -28.73 4.47
CA LEU A 60 -0.48 -28.89 3.37
C LEU A 60 0.08 -30.31 3.25
N ALA A 61 0.21 -31.04 4.37
CA ALA A 61 0.54 -32.46 4.36
C ALA A 61 -0.56 -33.31 3.68
N LYS A 62 -1.82 -32.84 3.68
CA LYS A 62 -2.95 -33.52 3.04
C LYS A 62 -3.15 -33.08 1.59
N ASN A 63 -2.91 -31.81 1.27
CA ASN A 63 -3.01 -31.27 -0.08
C ASN A 63 -2.02 -30.12 -0.29
N ASP A 64 -0.84 -30.46 -0.85
CA ASP A 64 0.22 -29.49 -1.17
C ASP A 64 -0.08 -28.70 -2.46
N LYS A 65 -1.17 -29.01 -3.18
CA LYS A 65 -1.60 -28.34 -4.41
C LYS A 65 -2.64 -27.24 -4.16
N SER A 66 -2.89 -26.87 -2.91
CA SER A 66 -3.74 -25.73 -2.59
C SER A 66 -2.93 -24.44 -2.55
N ALA A 67 -3.12 -23.57 -3.54
CA ALA A 67 -2.53 -22.22 -3.54
C ALA A 67 -2.95 -21.42 -2.30
N GLU A 68 -4.22 -21.55 -1.91
CA GLU A 68 -4.78 -20.86 -0.75
C GLU A 68 -4.13 -21.31 0.57
N ALA A 69 -3.93 -22.62 0.78
CA ALA A 69 -3.24 -23.10 1.97
C ALA A 69 -1.79 -22.58 2.04
N TRP A 70 -1.07 -22.52 0.91
CA TRP A 70 0.25 -21.91 0.86
C TRP A 70 0.24 -20.40 1.13
N TYR A 71 -0.76 -19.68 0.61
CA TYR A 71 -0.95 -18.26 0.90
C TYR A 71 -1.13 -17.99 2.40
N PHE A 72 -2.07 -18.69 3.04
CA PHE A 72 -2.31 -18.53 4.46
C PHE A 72 -1.12 -18.98 5.30
N TYR A 73 -0.38 -20.02 4.88
CA TYR A 73 0.85 -20.46 5.54
C TYR A 73 1.94 -19.38 5.50
N GLY A 74 2.18 -18.81 4.32
CA GLY A 74 3.12 -17.69 4.16
C GLY A 74 2.74 -16.50 5.03
N TYR A 75 1.45 -16.18 5.09
CA TYR A 75 0.94 -15.06 5.89
C TYR A 75 1.08 -15.32 7.39
N ALA A 76 0.76 -16.53 7.87
CA ALA A 76 0.93 -16.88 9.28
C ALA A 76 2.40 -16.82 9.72
N LEU A 77 3.32 -17.28 8.87
CA LEU A 77 4.77 -17.16 9.11
C LEU A 77 5.24 -15.70 9.15
N ASP A 78 4.74 -14.85 8.26
CA ASP A 78 5.06 -13.41 8.27
C ASP A 78 4.58 -12.74 9.55
N ARG A 79 3.32 -12.98 9.95
CA ARG A 79 2.75 -12.40 11.18
C ARG A 79 3.41 -12.93 12.44
N LEU A 80 3.86 -14.19 12.45
CA LEU A 80 4.70 -14.72 13.51
C LEU A 80 6.07 -14.00 13.58
N ASN A 81 6.64 -13.64 12.42
CA ASN A 81 7.93 -12.95 12.32
C ASN A 81 7.84 -11.46 12.69
N SER A 82 6.73 -10.81 12.31
CA SER A 82 6.44 -9.40 12.56
C SER A 82 4.95 -9.16 12.73
N ALA A 83 4.49 -9.11 13.99
CA ALA A 83 3.08 -8.89 14.32
C ALA A 83 2.60 -7.45 14.01
N ASP A 84 3.49 -6.48 13.92
CA ASP A 84 3.19 -5.07 13.65
C ASP A 84 4.45 -4.31 13.20
N GLY A 85 4.31 -3.01 12.98
CA GLY A 85 5.44 -2.13 12.64
C GLY A 85 6.50 -2.04 13.73
N ASP A 86 6.17 -2.27 15.01
CA ASP A 86 7.13 -2.26 16.11
C ASP A 86 8.02 -3.52 16.12
N ALA A 87 7.46 -4.66 15.71
CA ALA A 87 8.17 -5.92 15.56
C ALA A 87 9.01 -6.02 14.28
N MET A 88 8.82 -5.10 13.31
CA MET A 88 9.56 -5.10 12.04
C MET A 88 11.08 -5.14 12.26
N ILE A 89 11.57 -4.39 13.25
CA ILE A 89 13.00 -4.40 13.59
C ILE A 89 13.44 -5.62 14.41
N ARG A 90 12.65 -6.70 14.49
CA ARG A 90 13.03 -7.95 15.17
C ARG A 90 12.90 -9.17 14.27
N GLN A 91 12.59 -8.95 12.98
CA GLN A 91 12.43 -10.01 12.00
C GLN A 91 13.66 -10.90 11.89
N GLN A 92 13.39 -12.19 11.70
CA GLN A 92 14.36 -13.24 11.46
C GLN A 92 14.35 -13.65 10.00
N LEU A 93 15.53 -13.64 9.37
CA LEU A 93 15.70 -14.01 7.97
C LEU A 93 15.11 -15.39 7.64
N LYS A 94 15.25 -16.36 8.56
CA LYS A 94 14.72 -17.72 8.38
C LYS A 94 13.20 -17.73 8.14
N LEU A 95 12.45 -16.91 8.88
CA LEU A 95 11.00 -16.83 8.71
C LEU A 95 10.63 -16.01 7.47
N THR A 96 11.40 -14.96 7.14
CA THR A 96 11.24 -14.23 5.88
C THR A 96 11.39 -15.14 4.67
N ILE A 97 12.43 -15.99 4.64
CA ILE A 97 12.65 -16.96 3.56
C ILE A 97 11.48 -17.92 3.46
N LYS A 98 11.09 -18.57 4.57
CA LYS A 98 9.98 -19.54 4.57
C LYS A 98 8.65 -18.91 4.13
N SER A 99 8.39 -17.68 4.57
CA SER A 99 7.17 -16.94 4.20
C SER A 99 7.17 -16.62 2.70
N SER A 100 8.28 -16.10 2.16
CA SER A 100 8.45 -15.87 0.72
C SER A 100 8.25 -17.14 -0.10
N GLU A 101 8.92 -18.24 0.28
CA GLU A 101 8.81 -19.53 -0.41
C GLU A 101 7.36 -20.06 -0.43
N ALA A 102 6.59 -19.82 0.64
CA ALA A 102 5.18 -20.18 0.69
C ALA A 102 4.35 -19.35 -0.30
N PHE A 103 4.57 -18.03 -0.40
CA PHE A 103 3.90 -17.19 -1.39
C PHE A 103 4.32 -17.56 -2.83
N GLU A 104 5.60 -17.84 -3.07
CA GLU A 104 6.11 -18.31 -4.36
C GLU A 104 5.41 -19.62 -4.79
N LYS A 105 5.16 -20.55 -3.86
CA LYS A 105 4.38 -21.76 -4.13
C LYS A 105 2.91 -21.46 -4.43
N ALA A 106 2.30 -20.55 -3.69
CA ALA A 106 0.91 -20.13 -3.95
C ALA A 106 0.76 -19.59 -5.38
N ILE A 107 1.68 -18.71 -5.79
CA ILE A 107 1.75 -18.12 -7.14
C ILE A 107 1.96 -19.20 -8.21
N ALA A 108 2.92 -20.12 -7.99
CA ALA A 108 3.22 -21.19 -8.94
C ALA A 108 2.01 -22.11 -9.16
N ILE A 109 1.31 -22.49 -8.09
CA ILE A 109 0.11 -23.34 -8.18
C ILE A 109 -1.05 -22.60 -8.86
N SER A 110 -1.16 -21.29 -8.67
CA SER A 110 -2.21 -20.48 -9.28
C SER A 110 -1.88 -20.01 -10.71
N ASN A 111 -0.83 -20.56 -11.34
CA ASN A 111 -0.35 -20.12 -12.67
C ASN A 111 -0.18 -18.59 -12.74
N ASP A 112 0.50 -18.03 -11.73
CA ASP A 112 0.81 -16.61 -11.57
C ASP A 112 -0.39 -15.71 -11.21
N VAL A 113 -1.64 -16.18 -11.29
CA VAL A 113 -2.83 -15.36 -10.97
C VAL A 113 -3.58 -15.96 -9.78
N TYR A 114 -3.37 -15.39 -8.59
CA TYR A 114 -4.03 -15.86 -7.37
C TYR A 114 -5.47 -15.36 -7.28
N THR A 115 -6.42 -16.29 -7.15
CA THR A 115 -7.87 -15.99 -7.06
C THR A 115 -8.51 -16.49 -5.77
N GLY A 116 -7.72 -17.06 -4.85
CA GLY A 116 -8.18 -17.53 -3.55
C GLY A 116 -8.50 -16.38 -2.60
N GLU A 117 -8.90 -16.72 -1.36
CA GLU A 117 -9.15 -15.71 -0.34
C GLU A 117 -7.87 -14.94 0.02
N LEU A 118 -8.02 -13.66 0.30
CA LEU A 118 -6.93 -12.77 0.73
C LEU A 118 -7.23 -12.21 2.11
N LEU A 119 -6.22 -12.18 2.98
CA LEU A 119 -6.31 -11.48 4.26
C LEU A 119 -6.14 -9.98 4.08
N THR A 120 -5.19 -9.56 3.25
CA THR A 120 -4.95 -8.13 2.99
C THR A 120 -4.35 -7.90 1.61
N LEU A 121 -3.17 -8.49 1.34
CA LEU A 121 -2.40 -8.25 0.11
C LEU A 121 -2.25 -9.53 -0.71
N ASP A 122 -2.09 -9.36 -2.02
CA ASP A 122 -1.76 -10.38 -3.00
C ASP A 122 -0.44 -11.09 -2.66
N PRO A 123 -0.26 -12.40 -2.95
CA PRO A 123 1.00 -13.10 -2.67
C PRO A 123 2.24 -12.43 -3.28
N HIS A 124 2.16 -11.79 -4.46
CA HIS A 124 3.30 -11.04 -5.02
C HIS A 124 3.66 -9.84 -4.14
N THR A 125 2.66 -9.07 -3.72
CA THR A 125 2.86 -7.95 -2.81
C THR A 125 3.33 -8.45 -1.44
N LYS A 126 2.92 -9.65 -1.01
CA LYS A 126 3.46 -10.26 0.19
C LYS A 126 4.95 -10.57 0.07
N ILE A 127 5.43 -11.09 -1.07
CA ILE A 127 6.87 -11.24 -1.34
C ILE A 127 7.60 -9.87 -1.24
N LEU A 128 7.02 -8.81 -1.81
CA LEU A 128 7.56 -7.46 -1.65
C LEU A 128 7.69 -7.06 -0.18
N THR A 129 6.64 -7.25 0.62
CA THR A 129 6.60 -6.80 2.02
C THR A 129 7.53 -7.57 2.94
N VAL A 130 7.63 -8.89 2.80
CA VAL A 130 8.48 -9.70 3.69
C VAL A 130 9.96 -9.39 3.46
N TRP A 131 10.38 -9.23 2.20
CA TRP A 131 11.76 -8.89 1.85
C TRP A 131 12.06 -7.41 2.07
N GLY A 132 11.12 -6.52 1.76
CA GLY A 132 11.25 -5.09 2.00
C GLY A 132 11.35 -4.75 3.50
N SER A 133 10.59 -5.43 4.35
CA SER A 133 10.67 -5.30 5.81
C SER A 133 12.00 -5.84 6.34
N GLN A 134 12.46 -6.98 5.82
CA GLN A 134 13.77 -7.54 6.15
C GLN A 134 14.92 -6.59 5.75
N ALA A 135 14.78 -5.86 4.64
CA ALA A 135 15.72 -4.83 4.23
C ALA A 135 15.72 -3.63 5.21
N ILE A 136 14.55 -3.15 5.62
CA ILE A 136 14.43 -2.07 6.62
C ILE A 136 15.07 -2.50 7.96
N ARG A 137 14.85 -3.74 8.40
CA ARG A 137 15.53 -4.32 9.57
C ARG A 137 17.05 -4.23 9.42
N TYR A 138 17.61 -4.65 8.29
CA TYR A 138 19.06 -4.53 8.06
C TYR A 138 19.55 -3.07 8.01
N ALA A 139 18.78 -2.18 7.38
CA ALA A 139 19.11 -0.75 7.35
C ALA A 139 19.05 -0.11 8.75
N TYR A 140 18.19 -0.61 9.63
CA TYR A 140 18.11 -0.21 11.04
C TYR A 140 19.36 -0.66 11.81
N ASP A 141 19.84 -1.89 11.57
CA ASP A 141 21.07 -2.43 12.17
C ASP A 141 22.37 -1.90 11.53
N ASN A 142 22.29 -0.88 10.68
CA ASN A 142 23.43 -0.34 9.92
C ASN A 142 24.15 -1.39 9.05
N LYS A 143 23.39 -2.30 8.42
CA LYS A 143 23.89 -3.32 7.48
C LYS A 143 23.44 -3.01 6.04
N PRO A 144 24.05 -2.02 5.37
CA PRO A 144 23.59 -1.55 4.05
C PRO A 144 23.68 -2.64 2.96
N ASP A 145 24.72 -3.48 2.97
CA ASP A 145 24.87 -4.56 1.99
C ASP A 145 23.78 -5.62 2.16
N SER A 146 23.44 -5.98 3.39
CA SER A 146 22.35 -6.90 3.70
C SER A 146 20.98 -6.30 3.34
N SER A 147 20.80 -4.99 3.55
CA SER A 147 19.60 -4.27 3.11
C SER A 147 19.46 -4.26 1.59
N TYR A 148 20.56 -4.01 0.87
CA TYR A 148 20.61 -4.05 -0.59
C TYR A 148 20.26 -5.46 -1.09
N TRP A 149 20.88 -6.49 -0.52
CA TRP A 149 20.62 -7.88 -0.87
C TRP A 149 19.15 -8.27 -0.65
N ALA A 150 18.55 -7.90 0.49
CA ALA A 150 17.15 -8.20 0.78
C ALA A 150 16.19 -7.53 -0.22
N LEU A 151 16.45 -6.29 -0.64
CA LEU A 151 15.65 -5.64 -1.69
C LEU A 151 15.85 -6.29 -3.07
N LYS A 152 17.06 -6.80 -3.37
CA LYS A 152 17.27 -7.62 -4.57
C LYS A 152 16.46 -8.90 -4.53
N GLN A 153 16.37 -9.58 -3.38
CA GLN A 153 15.51 -10.76 -3.22
C GLN A 153 14.04 -10.43 -3.49
N ALA A 154 13.54 -9.27 -3.04
CA ALA A 154 12.18 -8.83 -3.36
C ALA A 154 11.93 -8.77 -4.88
N SER A 155 12.90 -8.28 -5.65
CA SER A 155 12.79 -8.22 -7.12
C SER A 155 12.96 -9.58 -7.78
N GLU A 156 13.96 -10.35 -7.40
CA GLU A 156 14.28 -11.65 -8.00
C GLU A 156 13.15 -12.67 -7.80
N ARG A 157 12.38 -12.53 -6.72
CA ARG A 157 11.27 -13.43 -6.35
C ARG A 157 9.90 -12.93 -6.79
N GLY A 158 9.85 -11.90 -7.63
CA GLY A 158 8.59 -11.42 -8.24
C GLY A 158 7.77 -10.43 -7.41
N GLY A 159 8.32 -9.88 -6.33
CA GLY A 159 7.67 -8.83 -5.54
C GLY A 159 7.71 -7.43 -6.17
N ILE A 160 8.67 -7.16 -7.07
CA ILE A 160 8.77 -5.87 -7.78
C ILE A 160 8.28 -6.04 -9.21
N ASN A 161 7.22 -5.33 -9.57
CA ASN A 161 6.74 -5.23 -10.94
C ASN A 161 7.29 -3.97 -11.63
N SER A 162 7.83 -4.10 -12.85
CA SER A 162 8.46 -2.98 -13.56
C SER A 162 7.49 -1.85 -13.94
N THR A 163 6.25 -2.17 -14.35
CA THR A 163 5.21 -1.17 -14.67
C THR A 163 4.85 -0.36 -13.43
N VAL A 164 4.69 -1.03 -12.29
CA VAL A 164 4.39 -0.40 -11.00
C VAL A 164 5.59 0.38 -10.45
N LEU A 165 6.81 -0.13 -10.64
CA LEU A 165 8.03 0.59 -10.30
C LEU A 165 8.12 1.94 -11.04
N GLN A 166 7.66 2.00 -12.29
CA GLN A 166 7.59 3.26 -13.04
C GLN A 166 6.50 4.22 -12.55
N TYR A 167 5.42 3.71 -11.96
CA TYR A 167 4.45 4.56 -11.25
C TYR A 167 5.11 5.25 -10.05
N PHE A 168 5.78 4.49 -9.17
CA PHE A 168 6.46 5.06 -8.01
C PHE A 168 7.63 5.97 -8.39
N ARG A 169 8.29 5.73 -9.53
CA ARG A 169 9.28 6.67 -10.08
C ARG A 169 8.64 8.03 -10.37
N GLN A 170 7.47 8.06 -11.01
CA GLN A 170 6.77 9.32 -11.32
C GLN A 170 6.26 10.04 -10.07
N VAL A 171 5.84 9.30 -9.03
CA VAL A 171 5.54 9.89 -7.72
C VAL A 171 6.75 10.66 -7.18
N LEU A 172 7.96 10.10 -7.28
CA LEU A 172 9.19 10.82 -6.91
C LEU A 172 9.49 11.99 -7.86
N GLU A 173 9.27 11.86 -9.17
CA GLU A 173 9.49 12.94 -10.17
C GLU A 173 8.64 14.19 -9.89
N GLU A 174 7.47 14.04 -9.29
CA GLU A 174 6.59 15.15 -8.95
C GLU A 174 7.04 15.97 -7.73
N CYS A 175 7.88 15.37 -6.88
CA CYS A 175 8.42 16.02 -5.69
C CYS A 175 9.56 16.97 -6.07
N SER A 176 9.58 18.18 -5.51
CA SER A 176 10.72 19.09 -5.64
C SER A 176 11.96 18.55 -4.90
N ARG A 177 13.11 19.18 -5.15
CA ARG A 177 14.39 18.75 -4.57
C ARG A 177 14.36 18.84 -3.04
N ASP A 178 14.89 17.82 -2.37
CA ASP A 178 15.01 17.74 -0.89
C ASP A 178 13.66 17.77 -0.12
N ALA A 179 12.54 17.59 -0.81
CA ALA A 179 11.18 17.64 -0.28
C ALA A 179 10.84 16.45 0.64
N PHE A 180 9.78 16.59 1.44
CA PHE A 180 9.15 15.47 2.13
C PHE A 180 8.06 14.83 1.26
N LEU A 181 8.03 13.50 1.25
CA LEU A 181 6.92 12.73 0.70
C LEU A 181 6.38 11.82 1.81
N PHE A 182 5.22 12.17 2.35
CA PHE A 182 4.56 11.37 3.40
C PHE A 182 3.60 10.37 2.75
N THR A 183 3.93 9.08 2.88
CA THR A 183 3.21 8.00 2.18
C THR A 183 2.40 7.15 3.13
N ASN A 184 1.41 6.45 2.58
CA ASN A 184 0.63 5.46 3.29
C ASN A 184 0.69 4.12 2.56
N GLY A 185 1.12 3.08 3.27
CA GLY A 185 0.93 1.70 2.85
C GLY A 185 2.19 1.06 2.28
N ASP A 186 2.19 -0.27 2.36
CA ASP A 186 3.34 -1.12 2.10
C ASP A 186 3.94 -0.96 0.71
N MET A 187 3.09 -0.77 -0.32
CA MET A 187 3.59 -0.60 -1.68
C MET A 187 4.42 0.68 -1.81
N TYR A 188 3.96 1.82 -1.29
CA TYR A 188 4.78 3.04 -1.28
C TYR A 188 6.08 2.82 -0.51
N LEU A 189 6.01 2.27 0.71
CA LEU A 189 7.17 2.07 1.55
C LEU A 189 8.26 1.26 0.83
N HIS A 190 7.90 0.11 0.24
CA HIS A 190 8.88 -0.82 -0.31
C HIS A 190 9.31 -0.47 -1.74
N TYR A 191 8.42 0.00 -2.61
CA TYR A 191 8.84 0.44 -3.96
C TYR A 191 9.73 1.69 -3.90
N LEU A 192 9.43 2.66 -3.02
CA LEU A 192 10.27 3.85 -2.86
C LEU A 192 11.63 3.49 -2.24
N ASN A 193 11.66 2.57 -1.27
CA ASN A 193 12.92 2.05 -0.73
C ASN A 193 13.74 1.32 -1.81
N TYR A 194 13.10 0.52 -2.66
CA TYR A 194 13.76 -0.12 -3.79
C TYR A 194 14.39 0.92 -4.75
N LEU A 195 13.62 1.92 -5.19
CA LEU A 195 14.10 3.00 -6.08
C LEU A 195 15.29 3.75 -5.48
N GLN A 196 15.21 4.14 -4.20
CA GLN A 196 16.27 4.92 -3.55
C GLN A 196 17.51 4.08 -3.22
N THR A 197 17.34 2.82 -2.83
CA THR A 197 18.46 1.96 -2.39
C THR A 197 19.14 1.23 -3.53
N ILE A 198 18.36 0.62 -4.44
CA ILE A 198 18.89 -0.20 -5.53
C ILE A 198 19.26 0.66 -6.73
N GLU A 199 18.36 1.54 -7.16
CA GLU A 199 18.58 2.34 -8.37
C GLU A 199 19.21 3.71 -8.10
N LYS A 200 19.38 4.08 -6.82
CA LYS A 200 19.88 5.40 -6.40
C LYS A 200 19.06 6.56 -6.99
N TYR A 201 17.77 6.34 -7.18
CA TYR A 201 16.87 7.29 -7.82
C TYR A 201 16.24 8.25 -6.80
N ARG A 202 16.33 9.56 -7.05
CA ARG A 202 15.73 10.63 -6.21
C ARG A 202 15.96 10.42 -4.71
N THR A 203 17.21 10.12 -4.34
CA THR A 203 17.63 9.91 -2.94
C THR A 203 17.58 11.18 -2.09
N ASP A 204 17.42 12.34 -2.73
CA ASP A 204 17.15 13.65 -2.11
C ASP A 204 15.74 13.74 -1.50
N VAL A 205 14.74 13.05 -2.08
CA VAL A 205 13.37 13.07 -1.56
C VAL A 205 13.31 12.29 -0.26
N ASN A 206 12.72 12.89 0.75
CA ASN A 206 12.57 12.28 2.04
C ASN A 206 11.23 11.57 2.19
N CYS A 207 11.21 10.31 1.82
CA CYS A 207 10.05 9.43 1.95
C CYS A 207 9.86 9.01 3.41
N VAL A 208 8.70 9.31 3.98
CA VAL A 208 8.33 8.97 5.37
C VAL A 208 7.00 8.22 5.35
N ASP A 209 6.98 6.99 5.86
CA ASP A 209 5.76 6.22 5.97
C ASP A 209 4.95 6.62 7.21
N LEU A 210 3.70 7.02 6.99
CA LEU A 210 2.80 7.52 8.02
C LEU A 210 2.40 6.43 9.03
N ASN A 211 2.29 5.17 8.60
CA ASN A 211 1.95 4.08 9.52
C ASN A 211 3.10 3.76 10.46
N LEU A 212 4.34 3.72 9.94
CA LEU A 212 5.53 3.49 10.74
C LEU A 212 5.83 4.64 11.70
N LEU A 213 5.27 5.85 11.52
CA LEU A 213 5.31 6.88 12.57
C LEU A 213 4.57 6.45 13.86
N ASN A 214 3.78 5.37 13.85
CA ASN A 214 3.27 4.75 15.08
C ASN A 214 4.29 3.83 15.76
N ALA A 215 5.23 3.24 15.02
CA ALA A 215 6.26 2.36 15.59
C ALA A 215 7.26 3.16 16.43
N ARG A 216 7.56 2.69 17.64
CA ARG A 216 8.40 3.37 18.63
C ARG A 216 9.78 3.72 18.06
N TRP A 217 10.39 2.78 17.35
CA TRP A 217 11.74 2.88 16.81
C TRP A 217 11.88 3.83 15.60
N TYR A 218 10.84 3.98 14.77
CA TYR A 218 10.99 4.56 13.43
C TYR A 218 11.21 6.07 13.41
N PRO A 219 10.42 6.92 14.11
CA PRO A 219 10.69 8.35 14.17
C PRO A 219 12.08 8.66 14.74
N GLY A 220 12.46 7.98 15.83
CA GLY A 220 13.78 8.15 16.44
C GLY A 220 14.92 7.76 15.50
N TRP A 221 14.74 6.70 14.69
CA TRP A 221 15.68 6.30 13.65
C TRP A 221 15.84 7.36 12.55
N LEU A 222 14.74 7.96 12.08
CA LEU A 222 14.80 9.04 11.09
C LEU A 222 15.45 10.31 11.66
N VAL A 223 15.17 10.67 12.91
CA VAL A 223 15.81 11.83 13.59
C VAL A 223 17.32 11.63 13.70
N LYS A 224 17.78 10.46 14.14
CA LYS A 224 19.22 10.12 14.21
C LYS A 224 19.92 10.24 12.86
N LYS A 225 19.19 10.05 11.75
CA LYS A 225 19.67 10.21 10.38
C LYS A 225 19.51 11.63 9.81
N ASN A 226 19.07 12.60 10.62
CA ASN A 226 18.75 13.96 10.21
C ASN A 226 17.69 14.02 9.08
N ARG A 227 16.74 13.07 9.10
CA ARG A 227 15.65 12.94 8.12
C ARG A 227 14.28 13.26 8.69
N LEU A 228 14.16 13.73 9.93
CA LEU A 228 12.87 14.10 10.48
C LEU A 228 13.04 15.29 11.42
N PRO A 229 12.64 16.51 11.01
CA PRO A 229 12.78 17.69 11.86
C PRO A 229 11.69 17.65 12.91
N VAL A 230 12.07 17.46 14.17
CA VAL A 230 11.16 17.48 15.31
C VAL A 230 11.77 18.27 16.44
N SER A 231 10.93 18.87 17.27
CA SER A 231 11.36 19.56 18.51
C SER A 231 11.42 18.63 19.72
N ILE A 232 11.16 17.34 19.52
CA ILE A 232 11.08 16.31 20.57
C ILE A 232 12.35 15.45 20.50
N ALA A 233 13.02 15.23 21.62
CA ALA A 233 14.19 14.38 21.69
C ALA A 233 13.84 12.91 21.34
N PRO A 234 14.75 12.13 20.70
CA PRO A 234 14.47 10.74 20.30
C PRO A 234 13.95 9.85 21.45
N ALA A 235 14.52 9.98 22.64
CA ALA A 235 14.11 9.19 23.81
C ALA A 235 12.67 9.51 24.28
N ASP A 236 12.16 10.71 23.98
CA ASP A 236 10.80 11.11 24.33
C ASP A 236 9.80 10.79 23.21
N LEU A 237 10.25 10.72 21.95
CA LEU A 237 9.43 10.19 20.84
C LEU A 237 8.98 8.76 21.10
N GLU A 238 9.86 7.91 21.66
CA GLU A 238 9.56 6.52 21.98
C GLU A 238 8.45 6.38 23.05
N LYS A 239 8.30 7.39 23.90
CA LYS A 239 7.30 7.43 24.98
C LYS A 239 5.97 8.06 24.56
N LEU A 240 5.90 8.65 23.37
CA LEU A 240 4.65 9.23 22.87
C LEU A 240 3.63 8.10 22.66
N ASP A 241 2.45 8.28 23.23
CA ASP A 241 1.32 7.40 23.03
C ASP A 241 0.14 8.14 22.37
N ILE A 242 -0.92 7.41 22.08
CA ILE A 242 -2.22 7.96 21.75
C ILE A 242 -2.70 8.91 22.86
N VAL A 243 -3.27 10.05 22.49
CA VAL A 243 -3.78 11.04 23.47
C VAL A 243 -5.23 11.38 23.20
N ARG A 244 -5.98 11.68 24.26
CA ARG A 244 -7.29 12.32 24.09
C ARG A 244 -7.09 13.65 23.36
N TRP A 245 -7.93 13.91 22.37
CA TRP A 245 -7.84 15.11 21.55
C TRP A 245 -9.22 15.71 21.36
N ASP A 246 -9.37 16.97 21.73
CA ASP A 246 -10.55 17.76 21.42
C ASP A 246 -10.26 18.62 20.18
N VAL A 247 -11.29 18.83 19.36
CA VAL A 247 -11.17 19.63 18.14
C VAL A 247 -10.66 21.03 18.48
N LYS A 248 -9.57 21.44 17.84
CA LYS A 248 -9.02 22.79 17.99
C LYS A 248 -8.38 23.29 16.71
N VAL A 249 -8.24 24.61 16.63
CA VAL A 249 -7.48 25.25 15.56
C VAL A 249 -6.00 25.06 15.85
N VAL A 250 -5.27 24.51 14.89
CA VAL A 250 -3.81 24.43 14.90
C VAL A 250 -3.26 25.24 13.73
N ASN A 251 -1.98 25.58 13.78
CA ASN A 251 -1.32 26.34 12.72
C ASN A 251 0.08 25.80 12.43
N ILE A 252 0.54 26.10 11.21
CA ILE A 252 1.93 26.01 10.78
C ILE A 252 2.32 27.42 10.34
N GLN A 253 3.33 28.00 10.99
CA GLN A 253 3.89 29.27 10.56
C GLN A 253 4.64 29.07 9.25
N ASP A 254 4.47 29.98 8.28
CA ASP A 254 5.35 30.03 7.14
C ASP A 254 6.61 30.80 7.54
N LYS A 255 7.76 30.12 7.55
CA LYS A 255 9.07 30.74 7.79
C LYS A 255 9.95 30.64 6.56
N ASN A 256 9.34 30.44 5.39
CA ASN A 256 10.04 30.44 4.13
C ASN A 256 10.41 31.89 3.76
N PRO A 257 11.71 32.22 3.62
CA PRO A 257 12.15 33.58 3.31
C PRO A 257 11.63 34.12 1.96
N ALA A 258 11.09 33.25 1.10
CA ALA A 258 10.59 33.62 -0.23
C ALA A 258 9.16 34.18 -0.23
N HIS A 259 8.42 34.10 0.88
CA HIS A 259 7.03 34.55 1.00
C HIS A 259 6.85 35.52 2.18
N SER A 260 5.89 36.43 2.10
CA SER A 260 5.43 37.21 3.27
C SER A 260 4.79 36.26 4.27
N ASP A 261 5.02 36.41 5.59
CA ASP A 261 4.48 35.58 6.69
C ASP A 261 3.00 35.18 6.50
N THR A 262 2.74 34.08 5.78
CA THR A 262 1.39 33.52 5.55
C THR A 262 1.38 32.05 5.93
N GLY A 263 1.30 31.78 7.23
CA GLY A 263 1.07 30.43 7.73
C GLY A 263 -0.33 29.90 7.40
N ILE A 264 -0.55 28.61 7.64
CA ILE A 264 -1.87 27.98 7.51
C ILE A 264 -2.49 27.72 8.87
N SER A 265 -3.82 27.80 8.95
CA SER A 265 -4.59 27.47 10.15
C SER A 265 -5.82 26.64 9.81
N TRP A 266 -6.06 25.56 10.54
CA TRP A 266 -7.17 24.67 10.26
C TRP A 266 -7.68 23.98 11.51
N LYS A 267 -8.90 23.42 11.44
CA LYS A 267 -9.47 22.61 12.50
C LYS A 267 -8.90 21.19 12.43
N LEU A 268 -8.17 20.78 13.47
CA LEU A 268 -7.65 19.44 13.60
C LEU A 268 -8.58 18.60 14.48
N TRP A 269 -9.26 17.65 13.84
CA TRP A 269 -10.18 16.70 14.48
C TRP A 269 -9.43 15.50 15.09
N PRO A 270 -10.06 14.76 16.02
CA PRO A 270 -9.53 13.48 16.47
C PRO A 270 -9.33 12.53 15.30
N THR A 271 -8.15 11.92 15.21
CA THR A 271 -7.77 11.03 14.11
C THR A 271 -8.07 9.55 14.39
N TYR A 272 -8.42 9.21 15.63
CA TYR A 272 -8.76 7.84 16.03
C TYR A 272 -9.94 7.77 17.00
N GLY A 273 -10.86 6.84 16.75
CA GLY A 273 -12.00 6.55 17.63
C GLY A 273 -12.89 7.77 17.96
N LYS A 274 -12.86 8.82 17.13
CA LYS A 274 -13.54 10.12 17.33
C LYS A 274 -13.19 10.86 18.63
N LYS A 275 -12.18 10.41 19.38
CA LYS A 275 -11.83 10.93 20.72
C LYS A 275 -10.34 11.12 20.92
N TYR A 276 -9.53 10.49 20.08
CA TYR A 276 -8.10 10.40 20.27
C TYR A 276 -7.34 10.84 19.04
N MET A 277 -6.07 11.19 19.24
CA MET A 277 -5.09 11.46 18.19
C MET A 277 -3.97 10.45 18.28
N LEU A 278 -3.69 9.76 17.17
CA LEU A 278 -2.64 8.73 17.11
C LEU A 278 -1.25 9.34 17.31
N ARG A 279 -0.33 8.49 17.74
CA ARG A 279 1.09 8.83 17.84
C ARG A 279 1.64 9.38 16.52
N ALA A 280 1.38 8.70 15.40
CA ALA A 280 1.84 9.13 14.08
C ALA A 280 1.43 10.56 13.75
N ASP A 281 0.16 10.90 13.99
CA ASP A 281 -0.41 12.20 13.67
C ASP A 281 0.21 13.32 14.52
N ARG A 282 0.47 13.04 15.80
CA ARG A 282 1.14 14.00 16.69
C ARG A 282 2.55 14.32 16.19
N ILE A 283 3.26 13.29 15.73
CA ILE A 283 4.61 13.44 15.19
C ILE A 283 4.55 14.18 13.85
N LEU A 284 3.64 13.82 12.95
CA LEU A 284 3.44 14.53 11.69
C LEU A 284 3.15 16.02 11.93
N LEU A 285 2.25 16.36 12.85
CA LEU A 285 1.95 17.76 13.19
C LEU A 285 3.22 18.50 13.65
N ASN A 286 4.00 17.88 14.54
CA ASN A 286 5.26 18.46 15.01
C ASN A 286 6.24 18.67 13.85
N VAL A 287 6.37 17.68 12.97
CA VAL A 287 7.25 17.75 11.78
C VAL A 287 6.86 18.89 10.87
N LEU A 288 5.57 19.03 10.55
CA LEU A 288 5.11 20.11 9.69
C LEU A 288 5.35 21.49 10.33
N GLN A 289 5.15 21.61 11.65
CA GLN A 289 5.43 22.84 12.39
C GLN A 289 6.91 23.18 12.47
N GLN A 290 7.80 22.20 12.61
CA GLN A 290 9.25 22.43 12.60
C GLN A 290 9.79 22.68 11.18
N ASN A 291 9.20 22.02 10.18
CA ASN A 291 9.49 22.26 8.78
C ASN A 291 9.12 23.69 8.38
N ALA A 292 7.96 24.21 8.82
CA ALA A 292 7.56 25.60 8.62
C ALA A 292 7.76 26.08 7.16
N PHE A 293 7.36 25.24 6.20
CA PHE A 293 7.52 25.44 4.74
C PHE A 293 8.96 25.64 4.25
N LYS A 294 9.99 25.30 5.05
CA LYS A 294 11.40 25.31 4.62
C LYS A 294 11.69 24.29 3.51
N LYS A 295 10.99 23.15 3.54
CA LYS A 295 10.98 22.14 2.47
C LYS A 295 9.56 21.93 2.01
N ASP A 296 9.38 21.72 0.71
CA ASP A 296 8.09 21.32 0.18
C ASP A 296 7.64 19.99 0.81
N VAL A 297 6.33 19.85 0.98
CA VAL A 297 5.69 18.66 1.55
C VAL A 297 4.68 18.12 0.55
N PHE A 298 4.78 16.82 0.28
CA PHE A 298 3.90 16.11 -0.63
C PHE A 298 3.25 14.91 0.08
N PHE A 299 2.03 14.58 -0.35
CA PHE A 299 1.31 13.37 0.01
C PHE A 299 0.83 12.70 -1.28
N PRO A 300 0.93 11.39 -1.46
CA PRO A 300 0.27 10.74 -2.58
C PRO A 300 -1.24 10.99 -2.61
N GLY A 301 -1.83 10.97 -3.81
CA GLY A 301 -3.24 11.31 -4.04
C GLY A 301 -4.25 10.43 -3.30
N ASP A 302 -3.84 9.24 -2.89
CA ASP A 302 -4.63 8.24 -2.18
C ASP A 302 -4.41 8.24 -0.65
N VAL A 303 -3.66 9.20 -0.10
CA VAL A 303 -3.57 9.41 1.35
C VAL A 303 -4.90 9.93 1.89
N PRO A 304 -5.57 9.22 2.82
CA PRO A 304 -6.83 9.67 3.39
C PRO A 304 -6.69 10.99 4.15
N PRO A 305 -7.71 11.88 4.13
CA PRO A 305 -7.66 13.17 4.84
C PRO A 305 -7.28 13.05 6.32
N VAL A 306 -7.73 12.01 7.01
CA VAL A 306 -7.39 11.80 8.43
C VAL A 306 -5.89 11.61 8.66
N MET A 307 -5.18 10.93 7.73
CA MET A 307 -3.75 10.67 7.82
C MET A 307 -2.89 11.87 7.41
N SER A 308 -3.46 12.80 6.64
CA SER A 308 -2.84 14.10 6.32
C SER A 308 -3.31 15.22 7.25
N LEU A 309 -3.83 14.88 8.44
CA LEU A 309 -4.27 15.83 9.47
C LEU A 309 -5.41 16.76 9.03
N PHE A 310 -6.25 16.34 8.09
CA PHE A 310 -7.35 17.12 7.52
C PHE A 310 -6.89 18.39 6.79
N LEU A 311 -5.71 18.34 6.18
CA LEU A 311 -5.14 19.44 5.39
C LEU A 311 -5.76 19.59 4.00
N THR A 312 -6.92 18.99 3.70
CA THR A 312 -7.52 18.97 2.35
C THR A 312 -7.62 20.36 1.72
N ASP A 313 -7.99 21.38 2.49
CA ASP A 313 -8.09 22.77 2.03
C ASP A 313 -6.73 23.45 1.82
N TYR A 314 -5.62 22.75 2.02
CA TYR A 314 -4.24 23.23 1.81
C TYR A 314 -3.43 22.27 0.94
N LEU A 315 -4.08 21.27 0.33
CA LEU A 315 -3.43 20.28 -0.54
C LEU A 315 -3.80 20.55 -2.00
N GLU A 316 -2.83 21.06 -2.76
CA GLU A 316 -2.95 21.30 -4.19
C GLU A 316 -2.68 20.00 -4.97
N CYS A 317 -3.61 19.59 -5.85
CA CYS A 317 -3.39 18.42 -6.69
C CYS A 317 -2.27 18.68 -7.70
N ASN A 318 -1.20 17.89 -7.61
CA ASN A 318 0.04 18.05 -8.36
C ASN A 318 0.29 16.89 -9.34
N GLY A 319 -0.73 16.07 -9.60
CA GLY A 319 -0.64 14.83 -10.38
C GLY A 319 -0.92 13.61 -9.52
N LEU A 320 0.02 12.68 -9.44
CA LEU A 320 -0.03 11.51 -8.54
C LEU A 320 0.14 11.87 -7.06
N THR A 321 0.63 13.08 -6.79
CA THR A 321 0.82 13.65 -5.46
C THR A 321 -0.02 14.92 -5.27
N ASN A 322 -0.23 15.29 -4.03
CA ASN A 322 -0.76 16.56 -3.58
C ASN A 322 0.35 17.32 -2.84
N LYS A 323 0.53 18.61 -3.16
CA LYS A 323 1.51 19.50 -2.52
C LYS A 323 0.82 20.31 -1.42
N LEU A 324 1.43 20.39 -0.24
CA LEU A 324 1.01 21.31 0.81
C LEU A 324 1.39 22.74 0.44
N VAL A 325 0.42 23.66 0.44
CA VAL A 325 0.56 25.07 0.08
C VAL A 325 -0.03 25.98 1.15
N THR A 326 0.37 27.26 1.17
CA THR A 326 -0.16 28.27 2.11
C THR A 326 -1.47 28.89 1.66
N ASP A 327 -1.73 28.87 0.36
CA ASP A 327 -2.99 29.27 -0.26
C ASP A 327 -3.36 28.22 -1.31
N SER A 328 -4.45 27.48 -1.08
CA SER A 328 -4.94 26.45 -2.01
C SER A 328 -5.92 27.00 -3.05
N LEU A 329 -6.25 28.30 -3.01
CA LEU A 329 -7.34 28.87 -3.79
C LEU A 329 -7.10 28.84 -5.31
N THR A 330 -5.93 28.40 -5.77
CA THR A 330 -5.67 28.16 -7.19
C THR A 330 -4.75 26.96 -7.41
N THR A 331 -5.28 25.72 -7.34
CA THR A 331 -4.70 24.70 -8.24
C THR A 331 -4.89 25.24 -9.64
N GLU A 332 -3.82 25.74 -10.25
CA GLU A 332 -3.94 26.29 -11.59
C GLU A 332 -4.21 25.11 -12.52
N LEU A 333 -5.47 24.97 -12.96
CA LEU A 333 -5.91 23.86 -13.82
C LEU A 333 -4.96 23.66 -15.02
N SER A 334 -4.41 24.76 -15.57
CA SER A 334 -3.44 24.71 -16.66
C SER A 334 -2.14 23.98 -16.27
N THR A 335 -1.65 24.20 -15.05
CA THR A 335 -0.46 23.54 -14.51
C THR A 335 -0.73 22.06 -14.24
N LEU A 336 -1.88 21.71 -13.66
CA LEU A 336 -2.28 20.31 -13.49
C LEU A 336 -2.38 19.58 -14.83
N ILE A 337 -3.03 20.17 -15.85
CA ILE A 337 -3.12 19.60 -17.21
C ILE A 337 -1.72 19.34 -17.79
N LYS A 338 -0.78 20.28 -17.65
CA LYS A 338 0.61 20.11 -18.11
C LYS A 338 1.29 18.91 -17.43
N ARG A 339 1.04 18.68 -16.13
CA ARG A 339 1.58 17.55 -15.38
C ARG A 339 0.95 16.22 -15.82
N LEU A 340 -0.37 16.17 -15.95
CA LEU A 340 -1.09 14.98 -16.42
C LEU A 340 -0.61 14.51 -17.80
N ARG A 341 -0.33 15.45 -18.72
CA ARG A 341 0.24 15.14 -20.04
C ARG A 341 1.59 14.42 -19.95
N LYS A 342 2.42 14.73 -18.94
CA LYS A 342 3.75 14.11 -18.72
C LYS A 342 3.68 12.70 -18.12
N LEU A 343 2.55 12.30 -17.55
CA LEU A 343 2.40 10.94 -17.01
C LEU A 343 2.65 9.90 -18.12
N LYS A 344 3.26 8.76 -17.78
CA LYS A 344 3.60 7.73 -18.76
C LYS A 344 2.38 6.88 -19.09
N TYR A 345 2.34 6.37 -20.32
CA TYR A 345 1.40 5.32 -20.71
C TYR A 345 1.77 4.01 -20.02
N ILE A 346 0.77 3.17 -19.75
CA ILE A 346 1.02 1.79 -19.32
C ILE A 346 1.39 0.97 -20.57
N PRO A 347 2.51 0.22 -20.55
CA PRO A 347 2.92 -0.56 -21.71
C PRO A 347 1.88 -1.64 -22.04
N SER A 348 1.69 -1.91 -23.33
CA SER A 348 0.81 -2.98 -23.79
C SER A 348 1.39 -4.38 -23.57
N TYR A 349 2.71 -4.49 -23.35
CA TYR A 349 3.42 -5.72 -23.02
C TYR A 349 4.76 -5.43 -22.29
N PRO A 350 5.20 -6.27 -21.33
CA PRO A 350 4.46 -7.37 -20.71
C PRO A 350 3.37 -6.86 -19.76
N LYS A 351 2.24 -7.57 -19.68
CA LYS A 351 1.09 -7.22 -18.82
C LYS A 351 1.12 -7.91 -17.45
N THR A 352 2.30 -8.28 -16.94
CA THR A 352 2.46 -9.03 -15.68
C THR A 352 1.94 -8.27 -14.45
N TYR A 353 1.74 -6.95 -14.55
CA TYR A 353 1.08 -6.19 -13.47
C TYR A 353 -0.38 -6.62 -13.25
N LEU A 354 -1.03 -7.24 -14.23
CA LEU A 354 -2.39 -7.76 -14.11
C LEU A 354 -2.50 -9.01 -13.23
N ASN A 355 -1.39 -9.67 -12.95
CA ASN A 355 -1.34 -10.91 -12.18
C ASN A 355 -1.47 -10.66 -10.66
N ASN A 356 -1.42 -9.39 -10.25
CA ASN A 356 -1.51 -8.94 -8.88
C ASN A 356 -2.54 -7.81 -8.78
N ARG A 357 -3.60 -8.01 -7.99
CA ARG A 357 -4.68 -7.03 -7.82
C ARG A 357 -4.22 -5.70 -7.20
N ASP A 358 -3.20 -5.71 -6.33
CA ASP A 358 -2.71 -4.52 -5.65
C ASP A 358 -1.97 -3.61 -6.64
N ASN A 359 -1.28 -4.21 -7.62
CA ASN A 359 -0.69 -3.49 -8.74
C ASN A 359 -1.76 -2.78 -9.57
N ILE A 360 -2.89 -3.46 -9.86
CA ILE A 360 -4.02 -2.86 -10.57
C ILE A 360 -4.59 -1.69 -9.77
N GLN A 361 -4.78 -1.86 -8.45
CA GLN A 361 -5.29 -0.81 -7.57
C GLN A 361 -4.40 0.43 -7.59
N VAL A 362 -3.09 0.28 -7.35
CA VAL A 362 -2.15 1.42 -7.37
C VAL A 362 -2.11 2.10 -8.73
N LEU A 363 -2.09 1.34 -9.83
CA LEU A 363 -2.07 1.94 -11.18
C LEU A 363 -3.37 2.70 -11.49
N ASN A 364 -4.50 2.38 -10.88
CA ASN A 364 -5.74 3.15 -11.04
C ASN A 364 -5.64 4.58 -10.46
N ASN A 365 -4.63 4.89 -9.66
CA ASN A 365 -4.35 6.27 -9.23
C ASN A 365 -4.06 7.21 -10.40
N TYR A 366 -3.59 6.70 -11.56
CA TYR A 366 -3.55 7.49 -12.79
C TYR A 366 -4.93 8.00 -13.21
N ARG A 367 -5.99 7.21 -13.05
CA ARG A 367 -7.35 7.64 -13.39
C ARG A 367 -7.89 8.64 -12.38
N PHE A 368 -7.63 8.42 -11.09
CA PHE A 368 -8.12 9.30 -10.03
C PHE A 368 -7.56 10.72 -10.13
N THR A 369 -6.30 10.88 -10.54
CA THR A 369 -5.75 12.23 -10.76
C THR A 369 -6.42 12.96 -11.93
N TYR A 370 -6.73 12.25 -13.02
CA TYR A 370 -7.52 12.82 -14.12
C TYR A 370 -8.94 13.17 -13.66
N ALA A 371 -9.59 12.30 -12.87
CA ALA A 371 -10.91 12.59 -12.33
C ALA A 371 -10.93 13.83 -11.43
N THR A 372 -9.86 14.04 -10.66
CA THR A 372 -9.67 15.27 -9.87
C THR A 372 -9.61 16.50 -10.78
N ALA A 373 -8.84 16.45 -11.87
CA ALA A 373 -8.78 17.53 -12.84
C ALA A 373 -10.11 17.78 -13.58
N VAL A 374 -10.86 16.72 -13.92
CA VAL A 374 -12.21 16.83 -14.50
C VAL A 374 -13.15 17.56 -13.54
N ASN A 375 -13.17 17.15 -12.26
CA ASN A 375 -14.01 17.79 -11.24
C ASN A 375 -13.62 19.26 -11.02
N LEU A 376 -12.32 19.58 -11.02
CA LEU A 376 -11.83 20.96 -10.91
C LEU A 376 -12.29 21.80 -12.12
N ALA A 377 -12.12 21.29 -13.35
CA ALA A 377 -12.56 21.97 -14.55
C ALA A 377 -14.09 22.21 -14.55
N MET A 378 -14.88 21.23 -14.11
CA MET A 378 -16.32 21.39 -13.95
C MET A 378 -16.70 22.44 -12.90
N LYS A 379 -15.97 22.51 -11.78
CA LYS A 379 -16.19 23.50 -10.72
C LYS A 379 -15.88 24.93 -11.21
N GLU A 380 -14.88 25.07 -12.09
CA GLU A 380 -14.51 26.34 -12.72
C GLU A 380 -15.38 26.71 -13.94
N GLY A 381 -16.41 25.91 -14.28
CA GLY A 381 -17.25 26.14 -15.46
C GLY A 381 -16.54 25.91 -16.80
N LYS A 382 -15.39 25.22 -16.81
CA LYS A 382 -14.60 24.92 -18.00
C LYS A 382 -14.99 23.55 -18.56
N ILE A 383 -16.24 23.40 -19.01
CA ILE A 383 -16.82 22.09 -19.34
C ILE A 383 -16.16 21.44 -20.56
N ALA A 384 -15.77 22.21 -21.59
CA ALA A 384 -15.02 21.68 -22.73
C ALA A 384 -13.70 21.02 -22.28
N ILE A 385 -12.97 21.65 -21.36
CA ILE A 385 -11.73 21.09 -20.79
C ILE A 385 -12.02 19.84 -19.95
N ALA A 386 -13.11 19.84 -19.17
CA ALA A 386 -13.53 18.67 -18.40
C ALA A 386 -13.78 17.46 -19.31
N LYS A 387 -14.47 17.67 -20.44
CA LYS A 387 -14.73 16.64 -21.45
C LYS A 387 -13.44 16.13 -22.08
N ASP A 388 -12.54 17.01 -22.50
CA ASP A 388 -11.25 16.64 -23.09
C ASP A 388 -10.40 15.81 -22.12
N LEU A 389 -10.42 16.16 -20.83
CA LEU A 389 -9.73 15.40 -19.79
C LEU A 389 -10.35 14.01 -19.56
N ALA A 390 -11.68 13.92 -19.54
CA ALA A 390 -12.40 12.65 -19.43
C ALA A 390 -12.10 11.71 -20.62
N GLN A 391 -12.02 12.24 -21.83
CA GLN A 391 -11.63 11.46 -23.01
C GLN A 391 -10.14 11.08 -22.99
N SER A 392 -9.28 11.99 -22.52
CA SER A 392 -7.84 11.75 -22.43
C SER A 392 -7.50 10.58 -21.50
N VAL A 393 -8.18 10.45 -20.37
CA VAL A 393 -7.94 9.33 -19.44
C VAL A 393 -8.35 7.99 -20.05
N GLN A 394 -9.45 7.94 -20.81
CA GLN A 394 -9.85 6.71 -21.51
C GLN A 394 -8.86 6.31 -22.60
N HIS A 395 -8.30 7.27 -23.32
CA HIS A 395 -7.31 7.01 -24.34
C HIS A 395 -5.98 6.53 -23.73
N LYS A 396 -5.53 7.16 -22.65
CA LYS A 396 -4.22 6.89 -22.03
C LYS A 396 -4.21 5.66 -21.13
N TYR A 397 -5.31 5.42 -20.43
CA TYR A 397 -5.51 4.32 -19.51
C TYR A 397 -6.86 3.63 -19.78
N PRO A 398 -7.05 2.99 -20.96
CA PRO A 398 -8.28 2.30 -21.29
C PRO A 398 -8.49 1.08 -20.40
N GLU A 399 -9.74 0.70 -20.16
CA GLU A 399 -10.10 -0.48 -19.34
C GLU A 399 -9.49 -1.78 -19.89
N THR A 400 -9.34 -1.88 -21.21
CA THR A 400 -8.68 -3.02 -21.90
C THR A 400 -7.19 -3.18 -21.58
N THR A 401 -6.56 -2.12 -21.06
CA THR A 401 -5.15 -2.14 -20.62
C THR A 401 -5.05 -2.14 -19.11
N LEU A 402 -5.77 -1.25 -18.44
CA LEU A 402 -5.82 -1.17 -16.98
C LEU A 402 -7.25 -1.45 -16.52
N PRO A 403 -7.60 -2.66 -16.05
CA PRO A 403 -8.94 -2.88 -15.52
C PRO A 403 -9.17 -2.04 -14.26
N PHE A 404 -10.43 -1.78 -13.91
CA PHE A 404 -10.76 -1.22 -12.59
C PHE A 404 -10.55 -2.29 -11.52
N PHE A 405 -10.10 -1.87 -10.33
CA PHE A 405 -9.83 -2.79 -9.23
C PHE A 405 -11.11 -3.21 -8.48
N THR A 406 -12.21 -2.46 -8.62
CA THR A 406 -13.56 -2.89 -8.21
C THR A 406 -14.64 -2.39 -9.17
N GLU A 407 -15.81 -3.04 -9.14
CA GLU A 407 -16.99 -2.65 -9.92
C GLU A 407 -17.58 -1.31 -9.45
N GLU A 408 -17.51 -1.00 -8.16
CA GLU A 408 -17.97 0.29 -7.61
C GLU A 408 -17.13 1.44 -8.19
N THR A 409 -15.81 1.24 -8.28
CA THR A 409 -14.91 2.22 -8.88
C THR A 409 -15.23 2.41 -10.36
N ARG A 410 -15.44 1.32 -11.10
CA ARG A 410 -15.85 1.38 -12.52
C ARG A 410 -17.13 2.21 -12.69
N LYS A 411 -18.18 1.92 -11.91
CA LYS A 411 -19.46 2.65 -11.94
C LYS A 411 -19.29 4.13 -11.62
N TRP A 412 -18.44 4.47 -10.66
CA TRP A 412 -18.16 5.86 -10.29
C TRP A 412 -17.54 6.65 -11.45
N PHE A 413 -16.58 6.06 -12.17
CA PHE A 413 -15.97 6.69 -13.34
C PHE A 413 -16.95 6.86 -14.50
N GLN A 414 -17.79 5.86 -14.76
CA GLN A 414 -18.86 5.93 -15.77
C GLN A 414 -19.86 7.05 -15.47
N GLU A 415 -20.23 7.21 -14.19
CA GLU A 415 -21.13 8.30 -13.77
C GLU A 415 -20.47 9.68 -13.90
N LEU A 416 -19.17 9.80 -13.59
CA LEU A 416 -18.43 11.04 -13.79
C LEU A 416 -18.38 11.45 -15.27
N GLU A 417 -18.13 10.48 -16.16
CA GLU A 417 -18.13 10.69 -17.60
C GLU A 417 -19.50 11.14 -18.10
N LYS A 418 -20.56 10.39 -17.74
CA LYS A 418 -21.94 10.72 -18.11
C LYS A 418 -22.32 12.15 -17.68
N LYS A 419 -22.03 12.52 -16.43
CA LYS A 419 -22.28 13.89 -15.93
C LYS A 419 -21.53 14.95 -16.73
N THR A 420 -20.29 14.65 -17.14
CA THR A 420 -19.46 15.57 -17.94
C THR A 420 -20.05 15.73 -19.34
N GLU A 421 -20.49 14.65 -19.98
CA GLU A 421 -21.13 14.68 -21.29
C GLU A 421 -22.48 15.41 -21.28
N GLU A 422 -23.31 15.18 -20.26
CA GLU A 422 -24.60 15.86 -20.11
C GLU A 422 -24.43 17.36 -19.98
N LYS A 423 -23.48 17.82 -19.15
CA LYS A 423 -23.15 19.25 -19.05
C LYS A 423 -22.63 19.82 -20.35
N ALA A 424 -21.77 19.09 -21.07
CA ALA A 424 -21.20 19.54 -22.34
C ALA A 424 -22.22 19.63 -23.49
N LYS A 425 -23.41 19.02 -23.36
CA LYS A 425 -24.52 19.14 -24.32
C LYS A 425 -25.45 20.33 -24.03
N LEU A 426 -25.37 20.88 -22.82
CA LEU A 426 -26.20 22.02 -22.38
C LEU A 426 -25.54 23.39 -22.67
N GLU A 427 -24.24 23.38 -22.95
CA GLU A 427 -23.48 24.50 -23.53
C GLU A 427 -23.47 24.42 -25.05
#